data_AF-B7PSZ6-F1
#
_entry.id   AF-B7PSZ6-F1
#
_cell.length_a   1.000
_cell.length_b   1.000
_cell.length_c   1.000
_cell.angle_alpha   90.00
_cell.angle_beta   90.00
_cell.angle_gamma   90.00
#
_symmetry.space_group_name_H-M   'P 1'
#
loop_
_entity.id
_entity.type
_entity.pdbx_description
1 polymer ?
#
loop_
_entity_poly.entity_id
_entity_poly.type
_entity_poly.pdbx_seq_one_letter_code
_entity_poly.pdbx_strand_id
1 'polypeptide(L)' 'MRRLCILRLSFVKGWGPDYPRQSIKETPCWIEVHLHRALQLLDEVLHSMPIHDPRPHD' A
#
# COMPACT_ATOMS: atom_id res chain seq x y z
N MET A 1 -3.52 -2.22 -5.88
CA MET A 1 -2.23 -1.50 -5.77
C MET A 1 -2.19 -0.37 -4.72
N ARG A 2 -3.32 0.13 -4.20
CA ARG A 2 -3.37 1.23 -3.21
C ARG A 2 -2.59 1.00 -1.90
N ARG A 3 -2.43 -0.26 -1.47
CA ARG A 3 -1.73 -0.64 -0.22
C ARG A 3 -0.22 -0.33 -0.22
N LEU A 4 0.42 -0.18 -1.38
CA LEU A 4 1.85 0.16 -1.45
C LEU A 4 2.14 1.62 -1.03
N CYS A 5 1.11 2.47 -1.02
CA CYS A 5 1.23 3.88 -0.65
C CYS A 5 0.78 4.16 0.79
N ILE A 6 0.55 3.10 1.58
CA ILE A 6 0.08 3.20 2.96
C ILE A 6 1.16 2.62 3.86
N LEU A 7 1.77 3.48 4.66
CA LEU A 7 2.72 3.06 5.69
C LEU A 7 2.02 3.08 7.05
N ARG A 8 2.28 2.06 7.86
CA ARG A 8 1.76 1.97 9.22
C ARG A 8 2.92 1.79 10.18
N LEU A 9 3.03 2.69 11.16
CA LEU A 9 4.12 2.72 12.13
C LEU A 9 3.54 2.74 13.54
N SER A 10 4.07 1.87 14.42
CA SER A 10 3.77 1.92 15.85
C SER A 10 4.92 2.58 16.61
N PHE A 11 4.59 3.26 17.70
CA PHE A 11 5.59 3.87 18.57
C PHE A 11 5.85 2.98 19.78
N VAL A 12 7.14 2.79 20.12
CA VAL A 12 7.65 2.06 21.28
C VAL A 12 7.39 0.55 21.27
N LYS A 13 6.25 0.10 20.74
CA LYS A 13 5.77 -1.26 20.90
C LYS A 13 5.52 -1.93 19.54
N GLY A 14 6.28 -2.99 19.24
CA GLY A 14 6.14 -3.78 18.00
C GLY A 14 4.94 -4.73 18.00
N TRP A 15 4.59 -5.25 16.82
CA TRP A 15 3.53 -6.24 16.59
C TRP A 15 4.02 -7.32 15.61
N GLY A 16 3.36 -8.47 15.57
CA GLY A 16 3.69 -9.60 14.71
C GLY A 16 3.89 -10.90 15.50
N PRO A 17 4.35 -11.98 14.85
CA PRO A 17 4.44 -13.32 15.45
C PRO A 17 5.29 -13.38 16.73
N ASP A 18 6.33 -12.55 16.81
CA ASP A 18 7.26 -12.50 17.95
C ASP A 18 6.81 -11.54 19.06
N TYR A 19 5.65 -10.91 18.91
CA TYR A 19 5.10 -9.97 19.88
C TYR A 19 3.78 -10.49 20.44
N PRO A 20 3.39 -10.08 21.66
CA PRO A 20 2.08 -10.41 22.21
C PRO A 20 0.92 -9.72 21.45
N ARG A 21 1.22 -8.86 20.47
CA ARG A 21 0.26 -8.10 19.67
C ARG A 21 0.31 -8.58 18.23
N GLN A 22 -0.80 -9.09 17.73
CA GLN A 22 -0.88 -9.71 16.39
C GLN A 22 -1.10 -8.67 15.30
N SER A 23 -1.78 -7.58 15.63
CA SER A 23 -2.05 -6.47 14.71
C SER A 23 -1.51 -5.15 15.24
N ILE A 24 -1.11 -4.25 14.32
CA ILE A 24 -0.71 -2.88 14.69
C ILE A 24 -1.83 -2.13 15.43
N LYS A 25 -3.10 -2.48 15.18
CA LYS A 25 -4.25 -1.88 15.86
C LYS A 25 -4.30 -2.17 17.36
N GLU A 26 -3.58 -3.18 17.83
CA GLU A 26 -3.46 -3.51 19.25
C GLU A 26 -2.34 -2.71 19.93
N THR A 27 -1.52 -1.97 19.18
CA THR A 27 -0.50 -1.09 19.74
C THR A 27 -1.15 0.16 20.34
N PRO A 28 -0.64 0.67 21.48
CA PRO A 28 -1.29 1.77 22.21
C PRO A 28 -1.27 3.10 21.45
N CYS A 29 -0.29 3.30 20.58
CA CYS A 29 -0.17 4.48 19.73
C CYS A 29 0.51 4.10 18.41
N TRP A 30 -0.12 4.46 17.30
CA TRP A 30 0.35 4.21 15.96
C TRP A 30 -0.20 5.25 15.00
N ILE A 31 0.46 5.39 13.85
CA ILE A 31 0.05 6.29 12.77
C ILE A 31 -0.09 5.52 11.46
N GLU A 32 -0.99 6.01 10.62
CA GLU A 32 -1.14 5.61 9.23
C GLU A 32 -0.76 6.80 8.34
N VAL A 33 0.26 6.62 7.50
CA VAL A 33 0.73 7.65 6.59
C VAL A 33 0.27 7.29 5.18
N HIS A 34 -0.48 8.21 4.58
CA HIS A 34 -0.95 8.10 3.20
C HIS A 34 -0.03 8.88 2.26
N LEU A 35 0.69 8.19 1.39
CA LEU A 35 1.59 8.79 0.41
C LEU A 35 0.83 9.14 -0.87
N HIS A 36 0.24 10.33 -0.91
CA HIS A 36 -0.60 10.78 -2.04
C HIS A 36 0.19 10.86 -3.37
N ARG A 37 1.49 11.16 -3.33
CA ARG A 37 2.31 11.36 -4.54
C ARG A 37 2.69 10.06 -5.26
N ALA A 38 2.93 8.97 -4.51
CA ALA A 38 3.24 7.66 -5.12
C ALA A 38 2.01 7.08 -5.85
N LEU A 39 0.81 7.42 -5.39
CA LEU A 39 -0.45 7.11 -6.07
C LEU A 39 -0.58 7.85 -7.40
N GLN A 40 -0.19 9.12 -7.48
CA GLN A 40 -0.25 9.89 -8.73
C GLN A 40 0.76 9.39 -9.77
N LEU A 41 1.99 9.09 -9.35
CA LEU A 41 3.00 8.51 -10.26
C LEU A 41 2.61 7.11 -10.75
N LEU A 42 1.97 6.30 -9.89
CA LEU A 42 1.43 5.01 -10.31
C LEU A 42 0.30 5.18 -11.33
N ASP A 43 -0.57 6.17 -11.14
CA ASP A 43 -1.68 6.47 -12.04
C ASP A 43 -1.17 6.95 -13.41
N GLU A 44 -0.14 7.80 -13.45
CA GLU A 44 0.53 8.23 -14.68
C GLU A 44 1.14 7.05 -15.45
N VAL A 45 1.84 6.13 -14.76
CA VAL A 45 2.39 4.92 -15.40
C VAL A 45 1.27 4.01 -15.90
N LEU A 46 0.19 3.84 -15.15
CA LEU A 46 -0.94 2.99 -15.54
C LEU A 46 -1.64 3.53 -16.80
N HIS A 47 -1.82 4.84 -16.91
CA HIS A 47 -2.40 5.49 -18.09
C HIS A 47 -1.47 5.43 -19.32
N SER A 48 -0.16 5.31 -19.11
CA SER A 48 0.83 5.19 -20.20
C SER A 48 1.00 3.75 -20.73
N MET A 49 0.43 2.75 -20.06
CA MET A 49 0.46 1.38 -20.58
C MET A 49 -0.50 1.29 -21.77
N PRO A 50 -0.04 0.82 -22.95
CA PRO A 50 -0.93 0.60 -24.06
C PRO A 50 -1.95 -0.47 -23.65
N ILE A 51 -3.23 -0.08 -23.67
CA ILE A 51 -4.34 -1.01 -23.51
C ILE A 51 -4.12 -2.10 -24.55
N HIS A 52 -3.98 -3.33 -24.08
CA HIS A 52 -3.85 -4.50 -24.95
C HIS A 52 -5.11 -4.57 -25.80
N ASP A 53 -5.05 -4.05 -27.03
CA ASP A 53 -6.07 -4.31 -28.05
C ASP A 53 -6.15 -5.84 -28.18
N PRO A 54 -7.29 -6.48 -27.87
CA PRO A 54 -7.46 -7.86 -28.24
C PRO A 54 -7.50 -7.86 -29.76
N ARG A 55 -6.37 -8.21 -30.38
CA ARG A 55 -6.29 -8.44 -31.82
C ARG A 55 -7.41 -9.44 -32.16
N PRO A 56 -8.38 -9.09 -33.03
CA PRO A 56 -9.31 -10.09 -33.53
C PRO A 56 -8.45 -11.09 -34.30
N HIS A 57 -8.47 -12.33 -33.83
CA HIS A 57 -7.85 -13.43 -34.55
C HIS A 57 -8.77 -13.72 -35.75
N ASP A 58 -8.27 -13.47 -36.96
CA ASP A 58 -8.81 -14.05 -38.20
C ASP A 58 -8.90 -15.58 -38.07
#